data_AF-A0A382M9P4-F1
#
_entry.id   AF-A0A382M9P4-F1
#
_cell.length_a   1.000
_cell.length_b   1.000
_cell.length_c   1.000
_cell.angle_alpha   90.00
_cell.angle_beta   90.00
_cell.angle_gamma   90.00
#
_symmetry.space_group_name_H-M   'P 1'
#
loop_
_entity.id
_entity.type
_entity.pdbx_description
1 polymer ?
#
loop_
_entity_poly.entity_id
_entity_poly.type
_entity_poly.pdbx_seq_one_letter_code
_entity_poly.pdbx_strand_id
1 'polypeptide(L)'
;MLVREKMQETAEITMAETETPPPHPDQFANRHIGPDADEARSMLEAVGFDSMENFMGTVIPESIRSPRPISLPKELSEHAALSRLRKIIS
;
A
#
# COMPACT_ATOMS: atom_id res chain seq x y z
N MET A 1 -5.32 -4.95 -5.04
CA MET A 1 -4.43 -5.33 -3.92
C MET A 1 -3.29 -4.32 -3.90
N LEU A 2 -2.93 -3.78 -2.74
CA LEU A 2 -1.75 -2.94 -2.62
C LEU A 2 -0.56 -3.89 -2.47
N VAL A 3 0.29 -3.99 -3.48
CA VAL A 3 1.64 -4.54 -3.35
C VAL A 3 2.57 -3.37 -3.56
N ARG A 4 3.77 -3.38 -2.96
CA ARG A 4 4.70 -2.27 -3.17
C ARG A 4 5.08 -2.19 -4.66
N GLU A 5 4.67 -1.10 -5.31
CA GLU A 5 5.08 -0.75 -6.67
C GLU A 5 6.53 -0.23 -6.65
N LYS A 6 7.35 -0.59 -7.65
CA LYS A 6 8.72 -0.04 -7.80
C LYS A 6 8.64 1.45 -8.14
N MET A 7 9.25 2.29 -7.31
CA MET A 7 9.42 3.71 -7.64
C MET A 7 10.42 3.84 -8.80
N GLN A 8 10.01 4.45 -9.92
CA GLN A 8 10.92 4.93 -10.95
C GLN A 8 11.67 6.14 -10.42
N GLU A 9 12.98 5.99 -10.24
CA GLU A 9 13.88 7.04 -9.80
C GLU A 9 14.25 7.93 -11.00
N THR A 10 13.54 9.04 -11.19
CA THR A 10 14.00 10.16 -12.02
C THR A 10 14.18 11.37 -11.13
N ALA A 11 15.38 11.51 -10.58
CA ALA A 11 15.80 12.72 -9.88
C ALA A 11 16.27 13.75 -10.90
N GLU A 12 15.52 14.85 -11.03
CA GLU A 12 16.02 16.09 -11.61
C GLU A 12 15.96 17.15 -10.51
N ILE A 13 17.13 17.50 -9.98
CA ILE A 13 17.29 18.39 -8.83
C ILE A 13 17.53 19.80 -9.37
N THR A 14 16.65 20.75 -9.06
CA THR A 14 16.93 22.19 -9.18
C THR A 14 16.58 22.88 -7.87
N MET A 15 17.53 23.65 -7.35
CA MET A 15 17.50 24.28 -6.02
C MET A 15 16.75 25.62 -6.01
N ALA A 16 15.84 25.81 -5.04
CA ALA A 16 15.50 27.10 -4.42
C ALA A 16 14.75 26.87 -3.08
N GLU A 17 15.16 27.61 -2.04
CA GLU A 17 14.75 27.49 -0.64
C GLU A 17 13.27 27.79 -0.37
N THR A 18 12.52 26.75 -0.02
CA THR A 18 11.76 26.59 1.24
C THR A 18 11.86 25.10 1.57
N GLU A 19 12.11 24.70 2.81
CA GLU A 19 12.19 23.29 3.22
C GLU A 19 10.86 22.55 2.98
N THR A 20 10.60 22.21 1.73
CA THR A 20 9.68 21.14 1.36
C THR A 20 10.48 19.86 1.61
N PRO A 21 10.12 19.04 2.61
CA PRO A 21 10.72 17.73 2.73
C PRO A 21 10.56 17.01 1.39
N PRO A 22 11.56 16.22 0.96
CA PRO A 22 11.45 15.47 -0.29
C PRO A 22 10.15 14.67 -0.28
N PRO A 23 9.52 14.41 -1.44
CA PRO A 23 8.28 13.64 -1.49
C PRO A 23 8.50 12.34 -0.71
N HIS A 24 7.95 12.27 0.49
CA HIS A 24 7.97 11.05 1.28
C HIS A 24 7.27 9.99 0.40
N PRO A 25 7.70 8.71 0.42
CA PRO A 25 6.91 7.67 -0.21
C PRO A 25 5.62 7.57 0.61
N ASP A 26 4.63 8.40 0.26
CA ASP A 26 3.50 8.81 1.11
C ASP A 26 2.41 7.73 1.21
N GLN A 27 2.81 6.48 0.95
CA GLN A 27 1.97 5.30 1.04
C GLN A 27 2.50 4.42 2.16
N PHE A 28 1.86 4.53 3.32
CA PHE A 28 2.10 3.66 4.48
C PHE A 28 2.12 2.17 4.09
N ALA A 29 1.28 1.77 3.12
CA ALA A 29 1.24 0.42 2.58
C ALA A 29 2.60 -0.10 2.11
N ASN A 30 3.44 0.74 1.49
CA ASN A 30 4.75 0.33 0.98
C ASN A 30 5.79 0.08 2.09
N ARG A 31 5.57 0.64 3.29
CA ARG A 31 6.38 0.36 4.49
C ARG A 31 5.80 -0.77 5.34
N HIS A 32 4.50 -1.01 5.24
CA HIS A 32 3.79 -2.01 6.03
C HIS A 32 3.81 -3.39 5.35
N ILE A 33 3.73 -3.42 4.03
CA ILE A 33 3.72 -4.66 3.24
C ILE A 33 5.17 -4.98 2.86
N GLY A 34 5.64 -6.14 3.34
CA GLY A 34 7.01 -6.60 3.09
C GLY A 34 7.27 -6.90 1.61
N PRO A 35 6.55 -7.88 1.02
CA PRO A 35 6.75 -8.26 -0.38
C PRO A 35 6.39 -7.16 -1.37
N ASP A 36 7.27 -6.92 -2.33
CA ASP A 36 6.94 -6.17 -3.54
C ASP A 36 6.18 -7.01 -4.57
N ALA A 37 5.80 -6.40 -5.70
CA ALA A 37 5.01 -7.06 -6.73
C ALA A 37 5.69 -8.31 -7.32
N ASP A 38 7.01 -8.26 -7.50
CA ASP A 38 7.80 -9.35 -8.08
C ASP A 38 7.95 -10.48 -7.05
N GLU A 39 8.19 -10.13 -5.79
CA GLU A 39 8.27 -11.08 -4.67
C GLU A 39 6.93 -11.78 -4.43
N ALA A 40 5.83 -11.02 -4.38
CA ALA A 40 4.48 -11.57 -4.22
C ALA A 40 4.11 -12.52 -5.37
N ARG A 41 4.50 -12.18 -6.61
CA ARG A 41 4.32 -13.07 -7.76
C ARG A 41 5.12 -14.36 -7.60
N SER A 42 6.38 -14.28 -7.21
CA SER A 42 7.24 -15.45 -6.99
C SER A 42 6.67 -16.37 -5.91
N MET A 43 6.11 -15.79 -4.84
CA MET A 43 5.43 -16.55 -3.78
C MET A 43 4.16 -17.24 -4.29
N LEU A 44 3.34 -16.57 -5.12
CA LEU A 44 2.14 -17.15 -5.72
C LEU A 44 2.48 -18.32 -6.65
N GLU A 45 3.52 -18.18 -7.47
CA GLU A 45 3.99 -19.23 -8.36
C GLU A 45 4.44 -20.47 -7.57
N ALA A 46 5.12 -20.28 -6.43
CA ALA A 46 5.53 -21.38 -5.55
C ALA A 46 4.34 -22.17 -4.95
N VAL A 47 3.18 -21.53 -4.79
CA VAL A 47 1.95 -22.18 -4.34
C VAL A 47 0.98 -22.54 -5.48
N GLY A 48 1.41 -22.39 -6.74
CA GLY A 48 0.67 -22.82 -7.92
C GLY A 48 -0.42 -21.85 -8.41
N PHE A 49 -0.34 -20.57 -8.05
CA PHE A 49 -1.30 -19.55 -8.46
C PHE A 49 -0.64 -18.48 -9.35
N ASP A 50 -1.41 -17.95 -10.29
CA ASP A 50 -0.98 -16.92 -11.25
C ASP A 50 -1.28 -15.48 -10.79
N SER A 51 -2.19 -15.34 -9.84
CA SER A 51 -2.68 -14.06 -9.34
C SER A 51 -3.24 -14.18 -7.93
N MET A 52 -3.20 -13.07 -7.19
CA MET A 52 -3.81 -12.99 -5.87
C MET A 52 -5.32 -13.21 -5.93
N GLU A 53 -6.00 -12.74 -6.99
CA GLU A 53 -7.45 -12.90 -7.12
C GLU A 53 -7.85 -14.38 -7.24
N ASN A 54 -7.13 -15.15 -8.06
CA ASN A 54 -7.33 -16.59 -8.19
C ASN A 54 -7.04 -17.32 -6.86
N PHE A 55 -5.95 -16.96 -6.19
CA PHE A 55 -5.61 -17.51 -4.88
C PHE A 55 -6.72 -17.24 -3.84
N MET A 56 -7.18 -15.98 -3.72
CA MET A 56 -8.26 -15.62 -2.79
C MET A 56 -9.58 -16.33 -3.12
N GLY A 57 -9.94 -16.44 -4.41
CA GLY A 57 -11.15 -17.13 -4.85
C GLY A 57 -11.14 -18.63 -4.55
N THR A 58 -9.95 -19.24 -4.46
CA THR A 58 -9.79 -20.65 -4.09
C THR A 58 -9.78 -20.86 -2.57
N VAL A 59 -9.16 -19.95 -1.81
CA VAL A 59 -8.98 -20.09 -0.35
C VAL A 59 -10.21 -19.64 0.44
N ILE A 60 -10.94 -18.63 -0.04
CA ILE A 60 -12.08 -18.04 0.67
C ILE A 60 -13.38 -18.55 0.04
N PRO A 61 -14.20 -19.35 0.75
CA PRO A 61 -15.50 -19.77 0.25
C PRO A 61 -16.39 -18.58 -0.09
N GLU A 62 -17.04 -18.64 -1.26
CA GLU A 62 -17.88 -17.54 -1.76
C GLU A 62 -18.99 -17.15 -0.78
N SER A 63 -19.55 -18.13 -0.05
CA SER A 63 -20.63 -17.93 0.92
C SER A 63 -20.28 -16.98 2.07
N ILE A 64 -19.00 -16.77 2.35
CA ILE A 64 -18.52 -15.87 3.43
C ILE A 64 -17.70 -14.69 2.92
N ARG A 65 -17.42 -14.61 1.61
CA ARG A 65 -16.66 -13.50 1.03
C ARG A 65 -17.54 -12.26 0.95
N SER A 66 -17.10 -11.14 1.54
CA SER A 66 -17.83 -9.87 1.42
C SER A 66 -17.86 -9.43 -0.05
N PRO A 67 -19.06 -9.20 -0.64
CA PRO A 67 -19.18 -8.76 -2.04
C PRO A 67 -18.91 -7.26 -2.19
N ARG A 68 -18.76 -6.53 -1.08
CA ARG A 68 -18.58 -5.08 -1.08
C ARG A 68 -17.24 -4.70 -0.44
N PRO A 69 -16.55 -3.67 -0.97
CA PRO A 69 -15.41 -3.07 -0.31
C PRO A 69 -15.76 -2.59 1.09
N ILE A 70 -14.77 -2.53 1.97
CA ILE A 70 -14.93 -1.99 3.32
C ILE A 70 -15.19 -0.48 3.21
N SER A 71 -16.25 -0.01 3.86
CA SER A 71 -16.63 1.41 3.87
C SER A 71 -15.76 2.20 4.85
N LEU A 72 -14.54 2.55 4.42
CA LEU A 72 -13.59 3.35 5.20
C LEU A 72 -13.38 4.74 4.57
N PRO A 73 -13.01 5.76 5.37
CA PRO A 73 -12.49 7.02 4.84
C PRO A 73 -11.25 6.78 3.98
N LYS A 74 -10.93 7.76 3.11
CA LYS A 74 -9.70 7.72 2.31
C LYS A 74 -8.46 7.51 3.20
N GLU A 75 -7.52 6.74 2.69
CA GLU A 75 -6.21 6.54 3.30
C GLU A 75 -5.54 7.88 3.64
N LEU A 76 -4.87 7.89 4.78
CA LEU A 76 -4.06 9.02 5.22
C LEU A 76 -2.60 8.63 5.11
N SER A 77 -1.74 9.62 4.84
CA SER A 77 -0.33 9.46 5.11
C SER A 77 -0.07 9.26 6.60
N GLU A 78 1.11 8.71 6.93
CA GLU A 78 1.54 8.56 8.32
C GLU A 78 1.51 9.90 9.07
N HIS A 79 2.02 10.96 8.44
CA HIS A 79 2.07 12.30 9.04
C HIS A 79 0.66 12.87 9.26
N ALA A 80 -0.25 12.71 8.30
CA ALA A 80 -1.64 13.16 8.43
C ALA A 80 -2.39 12.38 9.51
N ALA A 81 -2.17 11.06 9.60
CA ALA A 81 -2.77 10.22 10.63
C ALA A 81 -2.33 10.63 12.04
N LEU A 82 -1.02 10.85 12.26
CA LEU A 82 -0.49 11.33 13.54
C LEU A 82 -1.02 12.72 13.91
N SER A 83 -1.04 13.64 12.95
CA SER A 83 -1.57 14.99 13.15
C SER A 83 -3.06 14.98 13.52
N ARG A 84 -3.85 14.10 12.90
CA ARG A 84 -5.27 13.90 13.24
C ARG A 84 -5.41 13.33 14.65
N LEU A 85 -4.62 12.32 15.01
CA LEU A 85 -4.70 11.68 16.32
C LEU A 85 -4.36 12.66 17.46
N ARG A 86 -3.35 13.52 17.29
CA ARG A 86 -3.01 14.58 18.26
C ARG A 86 -4.19 15.52 18.54
N LYS A 87 -5.00 15.84 17.51
CA LYS A 87 -6.20 16.68 17.67
C LYS A 87 -7.34 15.99 18.42
N ILE A 88 -7.36 14.66 18.47
CA ILE A 88 -8.38 13.90 19.21
C ILE A 88 -8.01 13.77 20.69
N ILE A 89 -6.71 13.63 20.97
CA ILE A 89 -6.18 13.38 22.32
C ILE A 89 -5.98 14.68 23.11
N SER A 90 -5.83 15.82 22.43
CA SER A 90 -5.78 17.15 23.05
C SER A 90 -7.14 17.61 23.53
#